data_AF-A0A2M7UPS3-F1
#
_entry.id   AF-A0A2M7UPS3-F1
#
_cell.length_a   1.000
_cell.length_b   1.000
_cell.length_c   1.000
_cell.angle_alpha   90.00
_cell.angle_beta   90.00
_cell.angle_gamma   90.00
#
_symmetry.space_group_name_H-M   'P 1'
#
loop_
_entity.id
_entity.type
_entity.pdbx_description
1 polymer ?
#
loop_
_entity_poly.entity_id
_entity_poly.type
_entity_poly.pdbx_seq_one_letter_code
_entity_poly.pdbx_strand_id
1 'polypeptide(L)'
;MALENFLGLEGGEPMSESAFEAFKERMQEAWAQIAAIKKEEQKQKQKEDDLLKILMAFVKDSKKNDLTLLISRALEQNIPAGFILAMIMLENDELKEFIGNLNFGLKMPKEDDLNSSSRALTFFGEDDKSIPLRAKIAIDAWMKGMMFQAEEYPQKLIKYCYDVEINNEQDGFIDEETKPEPKKTVKKILIRLCTFVLRDYFERMKIENDFEKLKDFSEFILKGIFTRTEENIALRAFLEAKKA
;
A
#
# COMPACT_ATOMS: atom_id res chain seq x y z
N MET A 1 -10.47 -7.48 28.75
CA MET A 1 -11.71 -7.82 29.46
C MET A 1 -11.70 -9.32 29.71
N ALA A 2 -11.70 -9.71 30.97
CA ALA A 2 -11.45 -11.08 31.41
C ALA A 2 -12.63 -12.01 31.10
N LEU A 3 -12.31 -13.30 30.93
CA LEU A 3 -13.20 -14.45 30.67
C LEU A 3 -14.39 -14.56 31.65
N GLU A 4 -14.30 -13.87 32.79
CA GLU A 4 -15.27 -13.87 33.88
C GLU A 4 -16.58 -13.15 33.52
N ASN A 5 -16.56 -12.12 32.66
CA ASN A 5 -17.77 -11.40 32.26
C ASN A 5 -18.61 -12.12 31.19
N PHE A 6 -18.09 -13.20 30.57
CA PHE A 6 -18.80 -13.94 29.53
C PHE A 6 -19.58 -15.15 30.07
N LEU A 7 -19.25 -15.59 31.28
CA LEU A 7 -19.73 -16.86 31.82
C LEU A 7 -21.04 -16.80 32.60
N GLY A 8 -21.71 -15.64 32.71
CA GLY A 8 -23.07 -15.53 33.26
C GLY A 8 -23.30 -16.37 34.53
N LEU A 9 -22.27 -16.50 35.37
CA LEU A 9 -22.23 -17.44 36.49
C LEU A 9 -22.85 -16.81 37.75
N GLU A 10 -23.98 -16.14 37.58
CA GLU A 10 -24.92 -15.83 38.64
C GLU A 10 -26.20 -16.65 38.41
N GLY A 11 -26.23 -17.86 38.98
CA GLY A 11 -27.41 -18.73 38.96
C GLY A 11 -27.09 -20.10 38.37
N GLY A 12 -26.77 -21.06 39.24
CA GLY A 12 -26.41 -22.43 38.86
C GLY A 12 -27.59 -23.24 38.31
N GLU A 13 -27.78 -23.23 36.99
CA GLU A 13 -28.36 -24.36 36.27
C GLU A 13 -27.25 -25.15 35.56
N PRO A 14 -27.21 -26.49 35.69
CA PRO A 14 -26.26 -27.32 34.95
C PRO A 14 -26.60 -27.24 33.46
N MET A 15 -25.71 -26.61 32.68
CA MET A 15 -25.78 -26.56 31.23
C MET A 15 -25.98 -27.98 30.66
N SER A 16 -26.98 -28.19 29.80
CA SER A 16 -27.23 -29.50 29.18
C SER A 16 -26.03 -29.98 28.38
N GLU A 17 -25.74 -31.28 28.41
CA GLU A 17 -24.59 -31.91 27.74
C GLU A 17 -24.49 -31.55 26.24
N SER A 18 -25.63 -31.48 25.54
CA SER A 18 -25.71 -31.06 24.14
C SER A 18 -25.37 -29.58 23.92
N ALA A 19 -25.70 -28.70 24.87
CA ALA A 19 -25.35 -27.27 24.81
C ALA A 19 -23.86 -27.05 25.09
N PHE A 20 -23.28 -27.88 25.96
CA PHE A 20 -21.85 -27.86 26.24
C PHE A 20 -21.02 -28.38 25.06
N GLU A 21 -21.48 -29.43 24.36
CA GLU A 21 -20.84 -29.92 23.13
C GLU A 21 -20.90 -28.90 21.99
N ALA A 22 -22.07 -28.32 21.73
CA ALA A 22 -22.22 -27.27 20.72
C ALA A 22 -21.40 -26.01 21.04
N PHE A 23 -21.24 -25.68 22.33
CA PHE A 23 -20.38 -24.60 22.79
C PHE A 23 -18.90 -24.91 22.56
N LYS A 24 -18.47 -26.14 22.86
CA LYS A 24 -17.09 -26.60 22.66
C LYS A 24 -16.69 -26.61 21.19
N GLU A 25 -17.59 -27.03 20.30
CA GLU A 25 -17.38 -27.05 18.86
C GLU A 25 -17.22 -25.62 18.31
N ARG A 26 -18.14 -24.71 18.65
CA ARG A 26 -18.04 -23.27 18.29
C ARG A 26 -16.78 -22.61 18.84
N MET A 27 -16.39 -22.96 20.06
CA MET A 27 -15.15 -22.48 20.67
C MET A 27 -13.91 -23.00 19.93
N GLN A 28 -13.88 -24.27 19.53
CA GLN A 28 -12.76 -24.83 18.76
C GLN A 28 -12.62 -24.19 17.38
N GLU A 29 -13.73 -23.96 16.67
CA GLU A 29 -13.74 -23.25 15.39
C GLU A 29 -13.28 -21.80 15.53
N ALA A 30 -13.79 -21.07 16.54
CA ALA A 30 -13.36 -19.71 16.83
C ALA A 30 -11.88 -19.64 17.23
N TRP A 31 -11.38 -20.60 18.03
CA TRP A 31 -9.97 -20.68 18.40
C TRP A 31 -9.07 -21.01 17.22
N ALA A 32 -9.49 -21.88 16.31
CA ALA A 32 -8.76 -22.19 15.08
C ALA A 32 -8.70 -20.97 14.15
N GLN A 33 -9.80 -20.23 14.01
CA GLN A 33 -9.84 -18.98 13.25
C GLN A 33 -8.96 -17.89 13.88
N ILE A 34 -9.04 -17.69 15.20
CA ILE A 34 -8.20 -16.73 15.93
C ILE A 34 -6.71 -17.12 15.84
N ALA A 35 -6.38 -18.41 15.92
CA ALA A 35 -5.01 -18.89 15.77
C ALA A 35 -4.48 -18.72 14.33
N ALA A 36 -5.33 -18.94 13.32
CA ALA A 36 -5.01 -18.70 11.92
C ALA A 36 -4.76 -17.21 11.66
N ILE A 37 -5.64 -16.32 12.15
CA ILE A 37 -5.49 -14.86 12.06
C ILE A 37 -4.20 -14.40 12.75
N LYS A 38 -3.93 -14.84 13.98
CA LYS A 38 -2.67 -14.51 14.69
C LYS A 38 -1.42 -14.98 13.95
N LYS A 39 -1.49 -16.17 13.32
CA LYS A 39 -0.37 -16.72 12.54
C LYS A 39 -0.13 -15.93 11.26
N GLU A 40 -1.20 -15.47 10.59
CA GLU A 40 -1.10 -14.60 9.42
C GLU A 40 -0.56 -13.22 9.79
N GLU A 41 -1.04 -12.61 10.88
CA GLU A 41 -0.51 -11.35 11.41
C GLU A 41 0.99 -11.44 11.75
N GLN A 42 1.42 -12.53 12.41
CA GLN A 42 2.83 -12.74 12.73
C GLN A 42 3.70 -12.87 11.48
N LYS A 43 3.24 -13.62 10.47
CA LYS A 43 3.95 -13.75 9.18
C LYS A 43 4.03 -12.42 8.45
N GLN A 44 2.94 -11.66 8.43
CA GLN A 44 2.91 -10.33 7.82
C GLN A 44 3.86 -9.37 8.53
N LYS A 45 3.93 -9.41 9.86
CA LYS A 45 4.86 -8.60 10.64
C LYS A 45 6.31 -8.96 10.35
N GLN A 46 6.64 -10.26 10.30
CA GLN A 46 7.98 -10.73 9.92
C GLN A 46 8.36 -10.27 8.50
N LYS A 47 7.42 -10.37 7.55
CA LYS A 47 7.60 -9.87 6.18
C LYS A 47 7.90 -8.37 6.18
N GLU A 48 7.14 -7.55 6.91
CA GLU A 48 7.42 -6.10 7.03
C GLU A 48 8.78 -5.81 7.69
N ASP A 49 9.13 -6.52 8.76
CA ASP A 49 10.42 -6.35 9.45
C ASP A 49 11.60 -6.67 8.54
N ASP A 50 11.47 -7.72 7.71
CA ASP A 50 12.50 -8.06 6.74
C ASP A 50 12.59 -7.02 5.64
N LEU A 51 11.48 -6.56 5.06
CA LEU A 51 11.45 -5.46 4.08
C LEU A 51 12.09 -4.18 4.64
N LEU A 52 11.86 -3.87 5.92
CA LEU A 52 12.50 -2.74 6.59
C LEU A 52 14.02 -2.90 6.67
N LYS A 53 14.53 -4.09 6.98
CA LYS A 53 15.97 -4.37 6.97
C LYS A 53 16.59 -4.15 5.59
N ILE A 54 15.87 -4.54 4.52
CA ILE A 54 16.33 -4.30 3.14
C ILE A 54 16.43 -2.80 2.88
N LEU A 55 15.41 -2.02 3.23
CA LEU A 55 15.45 -0.56 3.09
C LEU A 55 16.59 0.06 3.89
N MET A 56 16.83 -0.40 5.12
CA MET A 56 17.92 0.11 5.95
C MET A 56 19.29 -0.23 5.38
N ALA A 57 19.48 -1.42 4.82
CA ALA A 57 20.71 -1.80 4.13
C ALA A 57 20.93 -0.91 2.89
N PHE A 58 19.89 -0.74 2.08
CA PHE A 58 19.93 0.13 0.91
C PHE A 58 20.27 1.59 1.28
N VAL A 59 19.66 2.13 2.32
CA VAL A 59 19.92 3.48 2.83
C VAL A 59 21.38 3.65 3.28
N LYS A 60 21.98 2.63 3.90
CA LYS A 60 23.37 2.67 4.39
C LYS A 60 24.40 2.62 3.26
N ASP A 61 24.12 1.83 2.23
CA ASP A 61 25.07 1.61 1.12
C ASP A 61 24.86 2.58 -0.06
N SER A 62 23.74 3.30 -0.08
CA SER A 62 23.39 4.25 -1.14
C SER A 62 24.26 5.51 -1.10
N LYS A 63 24.90 5.82 -2.24
CA LYS A 63 25.56 7.12 -2.48
C LYS A 63 24.59 8.25 -2.83
N LYS A 64 23.29 7.94 -3.00
CA LYS A 64 22.25 8.90 -3.38
C LYS A 64 21.63 9.51 -2.11
N ASN A 65 22.28 10.56 -1.59
CA ASN A 65 21.89 11.22 -0.34
C ASN A 65 20.42 11.66 -0.31
N ASP A 66 19.88 12.13 -1.44
CA ASP A 66 18.51 12.62 -1.51
C ASP A 66 17.46 11.51 -1.40
N LEU A 67 17.66 10.39 -2.11
CA LEU A 67 16.73 9.24 -2.01
C LEU A 67 16.78 8.64 -0.61
N THR A 68 17.97 8.53 -0.02
CA THR A 68 18.13 8.08 1.36
C THR A 68 17.33 8.94 2.34
N LEU A 69 17.39 10.27 2.21
CA LEU A 69 16.61 11.18 3.05
C LEU A 69 15.09 11.00 2.86
N LEU A 70 14.64 10.86 1.61
CA LEU A 70 13.21 10.69 1.30
C LEU A 70 12.66 9.36 1.82
N ILE A 71 13.43 8.28 1.72
CA ILE A 71 13.09 6.96 2.27
C ILE A 71 12.98 7.04 3.80
N SER A 72 13.97 7.62 4.48
CA SER A 72 13.93 7.78 5.94
C SER A 72 12.71 8.57 6.40
N ARG A 73 12.40 9.69 5.74
CA ARG A 73 11.22 10.50 6.05
C ARG A 73 9.89 9.79 5.75
N ALA A 74 9.85 8.93 4.74
CA ALA A 74 8.68 8.12 4.45
C ALA A 74 8.45 7.07 5.57
N LEU A 75 9.52 6.41 6.02
CA LEU A 75 9.49 5.47 7.14
C LEU A 75 9.04 6.15 8.45
N GLU A 76 9.57 7.34 8.75
CA GLU A 76 9.16 8.14 9.92
C GLU A 76 7.65 8.48 9.92
N GLN A 77 7.05 8.59 8.73
CA GLN A 77 5.62 8.84 8.57
C GLN A 77 4.76 7.56 8.56
N ASN A 78 5.34 6.42 8.96
CA ASN A 78 4.68 5.11 9.02
C ASN A 78 4.18 4.59 7.67
N ILE A 79 4.76 5.08 6.56
CA ILE A 79 4.46 4.56 5.23
C ILE A 79 4.98 3.11 5.15
N PRO A 80 4.18 2.15 4.64
CA PRO A 80 4.58 0.74 4.56
C PRO A 80 5.91 0.53 3.80
N ALA A 81 6.81 -0.23 4.41
CA ALA A 81 8.14 -0.52 3.84
C ALA A 81 8.05 -1.20 2.47
N GLY A 82 7.12 -2.14 2.30
CA GLY A 82 6.89 -2.81 1.01
C GLY A 82 6.49 -1.85 -0.11
N PHE A 83 5.70 -0.83 0.22
CA PHE A 83 5.30 0.19 -0.75
C PHE A 83 6.47 1.11 -1.11
N ILE A 84 7.26 1.56 -0.13
CA ILE A 84 8.48 2.36 -0.38
C ILE A 84 9.46 1.59 -1.25
N LEU A 85 9.67 0.30 -0.98
CA LEU A 85 10.50 -0.57 -1.81
C LEU A 85 9.97 -0.61 -3.25
N ALA A 86 8.68 -0.86 -3.44
CA ALA A 86 8.10 -0.88 -4.78
C ALA A 86 8.28 0.44 -5.53
N MET A 87 8.21 1.58 -4.84
CA MET A 87 8.52 2.86 -5.46
C MET A 87 9.97 2.90 -5.95
N ILE A 88 10.96 2.56 -5.14
CA ILE A 88 12.39 2.68 -5.52
C ILE A 88 12.89 1.58 -6.46
N MET A 89 12.10 0.53 -6.69
CA MET A 89 12.51 -0.59 -7.52
C MET A 89 12.78 -0.22 -8.97
N LEU A 90 12.15 0.81 -9.54
CA LEU A 90 12.32 1.14 -10.97
C LEU A 90 13.81 1.30 -11.35
N GLU A 91 14.60 1.90 -10.45
CA GLU A 91 15.99 2.26 -10.70
C GLU A 91 17.03 1.25 -10.26
N ASN A 92 16.65 0.29 -9.43
CA ASN A 92 17.61 -0.54 -8.74
C ASN A 92 17.45 -2.00 -9.15
N ASP A 93 18.22 -2.38 -10.19
CA ASP A 93 18.21 -3.74 -10.72
C ASP A 93 18.80 -4.75 -9.73
N GLU A 94 19.73 -4.35 -8.87
CA GLU A 94 20.27 -5.19 -7.78
C GLU A 94 19.21 -5.48 -6.72
N LEU A 95 18.40 -4.47 -6.34
CA LEU A 95 17.27 -4.68 -5.44
C LEU A 95 16.21 -5.60 -6.08
N LYS A 96 15.97 -5.52 -7.39
CA LYS A 96 15.04 -6.43 -8.08
C LYS A 96 15.50 -7.88 -7.97
N GLU A 97 16.80 -8.13 -8.17
CA GLU A 97 17.37 -9.47 -8.06
C GLU A 97 17.30 -10.00 -6.63
N PHE A 98 17.68 -9.18 -5.65
CA PHE A 98 17.63 -9.52 -4.24
C PHE A 98 16.21 -9.83 -3.75
N ILE A 99 15.23 -9.01 -4.13
CA ILE A 99 13.82 -9.18 -3.78
C ILE A 99 13.20 -10.38 -4.52
N GLY A 100 13.56 -10.58 -5.79
CA GLY A 100 13.13 -11.73 -6.58
C GLY A 100 13.53 -13.06 -5.95
N ASN A 101 14.75 -13.13 -5.39
CA ASN A 101 15.26 -14.29 -4.67
C ASN A 101 14.54 -14.55 -3.34
N LEU A 102 13.99 -13.51 -2.70
CA LEU A 102 13.29 -13.59 -1.43
C LEU A 102 11.79 -13.88 -1.56
N ASN A 103 11.28 -14.01 -2.80
CA ASN A 103 9.90 -14.37 -3.12
C ASN A 103 8.85 -13.47 -2.41
N PHE A 104 9.15 -12.18 -2.23
CA PHE A 104 8.29 -11.19 -1.56
C PHE A 104 6.96 -10.87 -2.28
N GLY A 105 6.61 -11.63 -3.33
CA GLY A 105 5.41 -11.39 -4.14
C GLY A 105 5.54 -10.22 -5.11
N LEU A 106 6.68 -9.52 -5.13
CA LEU A 106 7.01 -8.47 -6.09
C LEU A 106 7.32 -9.05 -7.47
N LYS A 107 6.34 -9.72 -8.08
CA LYS A 107 6.42 -10.16 -9.47
C LYS A 107 6.22 -8.94 -10.36
N MET A 108 7.31 -8.39 -10.87
CA MET A 108 7.22 -7.56 -12.08
C MET A 108 6.62 -8.45 -13.18
N PRO A 109 5.61 -7.98 -13.93
CA PRO A 109 5.11 -8.70 -15.10
C PRO A 109 6.29 -9.07 -16.01
N LYS A 110 6.31 -10.30 -16.53
CA LYS A 110 7.32 -10.65 -17.55
C LYS A 110 7.02 -9.83 -18.81
N GLU A 111 8.06 -9.50 -19.60
CA GLU A 111 7.90 -8.74 -20.85
C GLU A 111 6.82 -9.34 -21.78
N ASP A 112 6.58 -10.66 -21.69
CA ASP A 112 5.57 -11.38 -22.49
C ASP A 112 4.10 -11.16 -22.06
N ASP A 113 3.83 -10.67 -20.84
CA ASP A 113 2.47 -10.43 -20.33
C ASP A 113 1.85 -9.09 -20.84
N LEU A 114 2.59 -8.36 -21.68
CA LEU A 114 2.28 -6.97 -22.06
C LEU A 114 1.42 -6.82 -23.33
N ASN A 115 0.95 -7.93 -23.92
CA ASN A 115 0.09 -7.90 -25.11
C ASN A 115 -1.40 -7.62 -24.83
N SER A 116 -1.78 -7.30 -23.60
CA SER A 116 -3.14 -6.85 -23.30
C SER A 116 -3.22 -5.35 -23.18
N SER A 117 -3.87 -4.76 -24.19
CA SER A 117 -4.40 -3.41 -24.27
C SER A 117 -4.76 -2.76 -22.93
N SER A 118 -3.82 -2.03 -22.35
CA SER A 118 -4.07 -0.98 -21.35
C SER A 118 -3.29 0.26 -21.77
N ARG A 119 -4.00 1.19 -22.41
CA ARG A 119 -3.49 2.51 -22.83
C ARG A 119 -3.30 3.43 -21.62
N ALA A 120 -2.43 3.06 -20.67
CA ALA A 120 -2.22 3.86 -19.45
C ALA A 120 -1.12 4.94 -19.58
N LEU A 121 -0.37 4.99 -20.69
CA LEU A 121 0.81 5.86 -20.83
C LEU A 121 0.72 6.82 -22.03
N THR A 122 -0.39 7.55 -22.15
CA THR A 122 -0.52 8.73 -23.01
C THR A 122 -0.69 9.97 -22.15
N PHE A 123 0.38 10.42 -21.49
CA PHE A 123 0.41 11.73 -20.86
C PHE A 123 1.77 12.37 -20.99
N PHE A 124 2.04 12.85 -22.20
CA PHE A 124 3.09 13.81 -22.56
C PHE A 124 2.49 14.53 -23.78
N GLY A 125 2.41 15.86 -23.77
CA GLY A 125 1.53 16.68 -24.64
C GLY A 125 1.83 16.57 -26.14
N GLU A 126 1.09 17.31 -26.98
CA GLU A 126 1.20 17.27 -28.45
C GLU A 126 2.63 17.55 -28.98
N ASP A 127 3.47 18.22 -28.19
CA ASP A 127 4.88 18.52 -28.51
C ASP A 127 5.91 17.57 -27.86
N ASP A 128 5.49 16.60 -27.05
CA ASP A 128 6.44 15.73 -26.36
C ASP A 128 6.95 14.61 -27.28
N LYS A 129 8.28 14.55 -27.42
CA LYS A 129 8.96 13.38 -28.00
C LYS A 129 8.43 12.12 -27.31
N SER A 130 7.85 11.21 -28.10
CA SER A 130 7.23 10.01 -27.55
C SER A 130 8.25 9.24 -26.70
N ILE A 131 7.92 8.99 -25.43
CA ILE A 131 8.73 8.11 -24.57
C ILE A 131 8.98 6.78 -25.31
N PRO A 132 10.23 6.29 -25.38
CA PRO A 132 10.54 5.02 -26.03
C PRO A 132 9.69 3.88 -25.47
N LEU A 133 9.25 2.96 -26.35
CA LEU A 133 8.37 1.84 -25.98
C LEU A 133 8.92 1.04 -24.78
N ARG A 134 10.23 0.79 -24.75
CA ARG A 134 10.89 0.09 -23.64
C ARG A 134 10.74 0.80 -22.30
N ALA A 135 10.82 2.12 -22.28
CA ALA A 135 10.63 2.90 -21.06
C ALA A 135 9.18 2.89 -20.61
N LYS A 136 8.22 2.96 -21.55
CA LYS A 136 6.79 2.80 -21.24
C LYS A 136 6.49 1.45 -20.58
N ILE A 137 7.02 0.38 -21.15
CA ILE A 137 6.88 -0.98 -20.63
C ILE A 137 7.41 -1.07 -19.19
N ALA A 138 8.61 -0.54 -18.94
CA ALA A 138 9.22 -0.57 -17.61
C ALA A 138 8.40 0.22 -16.58
N ILE A 139 7.90 1.40 -16.95
CA ILE A 139 7.05 2.24 -16.08
C ILE A 139 5.72 1.54 -15.78
N ASP A 140 5.08 0.92 -16.78
CA ASP A 140 3.82 0.16 -16.58
C ASP A 140 4.02 -1.03 -15.64
N ALA A 141 5.08 -1.81 -15.84
CA ALA A 141 5.44 -2.91 -14.96
C ALA A 141 5.70 -2.43 -13.52
N TRP A 142 6.39 -1.30 -13.37
CA TRP A 142 6.65 -0.68 -12.07
C TRP A 142 5.37 -0.17 -11.38
N MET A 143 4.47 0.49 -12.12
CA MET A 143 3.16 0.91 -11.61
C MET A 143 2.34 -0.28 -11.13
N LYS A 144 2.35 -1.39 -11.87
CA LYS A 144 1.72 -2.65 -11.45
C LYS A 144 2.35 -3.22 -10.17
N GLY A 145 3.67 -3.13 -10.03
CA GLY A 145 4.36 -3.51 -8.80
C GLY A 145 3.92 -2.68 -7.58
N MET A 146 3.76 -1.37 -7.75
CA MET A 146 3.23 -0.49 -6.69
C MET A 146 1.78 -0.81 -6.35
N MET A 147 0.92 -1.05 -7.36
CA MET A 147 -0.47 -1.47 -7.13
C MET A 147 -0.54 -2.78 -6.34
N PHE A 148 0.28 -3.76 -6.70
CA PHE A 148 0.32 -5.04 -5.98
C PHE A 148 0.69 -4.85 -4.50
N GLN A 149 1.69 -4.01 -4.19
CA GLN A 149 2.05 -3.72 -2.79
C GLN A 149 1.00 -2.90 -2.05
N ALA A 150 0.26 -2.04 -2.75
CA ALA A 150 -0.86 -1.31 -2.16
C ALA A 150 -1.98 -2.25 -1.68
N GLU A 151 -2.18 -3.37 -2.37
CA GLU A 151 -3.20 -4.38 -2.02
C GLU A 151 -2.81 -5.31 -0.86
N GLU A 152 -1.53 -5.40 -0.51
CA GLU A 152 -1.04 -6.20 0.62
C GLU A 152 -1.41 -5.58 1.98
N TYR A 153 -1.32 -4.24 2.10
CA TYR A 153 -1.64 -3.52 3.34
C TYR A 153 -2.53 -2.28 3.09
N PRO A 154 -3.72 -2.47 2.50
CA PRO A 154 -4.51 -1.37 1.94
C PRO A 154 -4.97 -0.40 3.03
N GLN A 155 -5.39 -0.89 4.19
CA GLN A 155 -5.80 -0.05 5.33
C GLN A 155 -4.66 0.84 5.84
N LYS A 156 -3.46 0.26 6.01
CA LYS A 156 -2.28 0.97 6.49
C LYS A 156 -1.82 2.01 5.46
N LEU A 157 -1.86 1.64 4.18
CA LEU A 157 -1.51 2.53 3.07
C LEU A 157 -2.42 3.76 3.05
N ILE A 158 -3.75 3.58 3.02
CA ILE A 158 -4.70 4.69 2.99
C ILE A 158 -4.59 5.56 4.25
N LYS A 159 -4.36 4.95 5.41
CA LYS A 159 -4.20 5.69 6.67
C LYS A 159 -2.97 6.62 6.65
N TYR A 160 -1.84 6.16 6.11
CA TYR A 160 -0.56 6.86 6.28
C TYR A 160 -0.05 7.57 5.02
N CYS A 161 -0.65 7.37 3.84
CA CYS A 161 -0.18 7.98 2.58
C CYS A 161 -0.88 9.30 2.20
N TYR A 162 -1.90 9.70 2.95
CA TYR A 162 -2.60 10.98 2.77
C TYR A 162 -2.25 11.98 3.87
N ASP A 163 -2.18 13.25 3.49
CA ASP A 163 -2.42 14.37 4.37
C ASP A 163 -3.93 14.66 4.37
N VAL A 164 -4.49 14.88 5.56
CA VAL A 164 -5.93 15.07 5.77
C VAL A 164 -6.12 16.47 6.33
N GLU A 165 -6.63 17.37 5.50
CA GLU A 165 -6.99 18.73 5.91
C GLU A 165 -8.46 18.73 6.35
N ILE A 166 -8.70 18.99 7.64
CA ILE A 166 -10.04 19.21 8.17
C ILE A 166 -10.27 20.72 8.16
N ASN A 167 -11.18 21.19 7.30
CA ASN A 167 -11.61 22.59 7.31
C ASN A 167 -12.41 22.85 8.58
N ASN A 168 -11.77 23.41 9.61
CA ASN A 168 -12.44 23.82 10.85
C ASN A 168 -13.05 25.24 10.76
N GLU A 169 -13.24 25.79 9.55
CA GLU A 169 -13.65 27.20 9.37
C GLU A 169 -15.14 27.47 9.63
N GLN A 170 -15.87 26.60 10.33
CA GLN A 170 -17.25 26.86 10.73
C GLN A 170 -17.42 26.63 12.24
N ASP A 171 -17.28 27.72 13.00
CA ASP A 171 -17.55 27.85 14.44
C ASP A 171 -19.08 27.87 14.73
N GLY A 172 -19.84 26.99 14.07
CA GLY A 172 -21.29 26.87 14.19
C GLY A 172 -21.72 25.42 14.35
N PHE A 173 -22.95 25.20 14.84
CA PHE A 173 -23.57 23.87 14.94
C PHE A 173 -23.47 23.15 13.57
N ILE A 174 -22.60 22.13 13.48
CA ILE A 174 -22.49 21.27 12.31
C ILE A 174 -23.49 20.12 12.52
N ASP A 175 -24.52 20.06 11.67
CA ASP A 175 -25.39 18.89 11.58
C ASP A 175 -24.58 17.71 10.99
N GLU A 176 -24.77 16.48 11.46
CA GLU A 176 -23.96 15.33 11.01
C GLU A 176 -23.98 15.14 9.48
N GLU A 177 -25.05 15.60 8.82
CA GLU A 177 -25.22 15.58 7.35
C GLU A 177 -24.40 16.65 6.58
N THR A 178 -23.90 17.69 7.25
CA THR A 178 -23.21 18.84 6.61
C THR A 178 -21.72 18.95 6.95
N LYS A 179 -21.17 17.94 7.63
CA LYS A 179 -19.75 17.92 7.99
C LYS A 179 -18.91 17.89 6.70
N PRO A 180 -18.04 18.90 6.46
CA PRO A 180 -17.24 18.93 5.25
C PRO A 180 -16.36 17.68 5.20
N GLU A 181 -16.45 16.95 4.08
CA GLU A 181 -15.58 15.80 3.88
C GLU A 181 -14.12 16.27 3.94
N PRO A 182 -13.27 15.58 4.73
CA PRO A 182 -11.89 16.00 4.88
C PRO A 182 -11.17 15.89 3.54
N LYS A 183 -10.47 16.98 3.15
CA LYS A 183 -9.72 16.99 1.90
C LYS A 183 -8.48 16.12 2.05
N LYS A 184 -8.46 15.00 1.33
CA LYS A 184 -7.31 14.09 1.28
C LYS A 184 -6.38 14.47 0.13
N THR A 185 -5.11 14.68 0.42
CA THR A 185 -4.07 14.92 -0.59
C THR A 185 -2.91 13.96 -0.40
N VAL A 186 -2.36 13.42 -1.48
CA VAL A 186 -1.20 12.51 -1.39
C VAL A 186 -0.04 13.24 -0.72
N LYS A 187 0.61 12.57 0.24
CA LYS A 187 1.75 13.17 0.94
C LYS A 187 2.85 13.60 -0.01
N LYS A 188 3.31 14.85 0.15
CA LYS A 188 4.39 15.44 -0.67
C LYS A 188 5.67 14.61 -0.67
N ILE A 189 5.95 13.89 0.42
CA ILE A 189 7.13 13.02 0.52
C ILE A 189 7.09 11.88 -0.50
N LEU A 190 5.91 11.30 -0.73
CA LEU A 190 5.71 10.21 -1.68
C LEU A 190 5.78 10.72 -3.11
N ILE A 191 5.14 11.87 -3.39
CA ILE A 191 5.22 12.51 -4.71
C ILE A 191 6.69 12.76 -5.04
N ARG A 192 7.44 13.40 -4.13
CA ARG A 192 8.85 13.71 -4.35
C ARG A 192 9.72 12.46 -4.52
N LEU A 193 9.49 11.41 -3.73
CA LEU A 193 10.19 10.13 -3.89
C LEU A 193 9.94 9.53 -5.27
N CYS A 194 8.67 9.44 -5.69
CA CYS A 194 8.26 8.96 -7.00
C CYS A 194 8.89 9.76 -8.13
N THR A 195 8.89 11.10 -8.02
CA THR A 195 9.49 12.00 -9.01
C THR A 195 10.99 11.80 -9.13
N PHE A 196 11.70 11.62 -8.01
CA PHE A 196 13.15 11.42 -8.04
C PHE A 196 13.50 10.08 -8.69
N VAL A 197 12.70 9.03 -8.42
CA VAL A 197 12.82 7.71 -9.06
C VAL A 197 12.47 7.73 -10.56
N LEU A 198 11.59 8.64 -11.00
CA LEU A 198 11.32 8.78 -12.42
C LEU A 198 12.41 9.59 -13.11
N ARG A 199 12.89 10.67 -12.47
CA ARG A 199 13.97 11.51 -12.98
C ARG A 199 15.24 10.70 -13.22
N ASP A 200 15.74 10.03 -12.19
CA ASP A 200 17.00 9.31 -12.26
C ASP A 200 16.87 8.11 -13.25
N TYR A 201 15.69 7.48 -13.38
CA TYR A 201 15.39 6.49 -14.43
C TYR A 201 15.47 7.09 -15.85
N PHE A 202 14.86 8.25 -16.07
CA PHE A 202 14.85 8.90 -17.39
C PHE A 202 16.25 9.40 -17.75
N GLU A 203 17.00 9.94 -16.79
CA GLU A 203 18.41 10.31 -16.96
C GLU A 203 19.26 9.10 -17.36
N ARG A 204 19.09 7.95 -16.69
CA ARG A 204 19.77 6.69 -17.04
C ARG A 204 19.45 6.24 -18.46
N MET A 205 18.20 6.42 -18.88
CA MET A 205 17.72 6.09 -20.22
C MET A 205 18.03 7.17 -21.27
N LYS A 206 18.66 8.29 -20.87
CA LYS A 206 18.95 9.47 -21.72
C LYS A 206 17.68 10.05 -22.37
N ILE A 207 16.58 10.06 -21.63
CA ILE A 207 15.29 10.64 -22.04
C ILE A 207 15.19 12.05 -21.46
N GLU A 208 15.10 13.05 -22.32
CA GLU A 208 14.82 14.43 -21.91
C GLU A 208 13.49 14.49 -21.16
N ASN A 209 13.47 15.16 -20.02
CA ASN A 209 12.30 15.29 -19.18
C ASN A 209 12.27 16.65 -18.48
N ASP A 210 11.06 17.10 -18.19
CA ASP A 210 10.79 18.28 -17.37
C ASP A 210 10.40 17.82 -15.96
N PHE A 211 11.02 18.43 -14.95
CA PHE A 211 10.82 18.02 -13.56
C PHE A 211 9.38 18.25 -13.06
N GLU A 212 8.73 19.35 -13.44
CA GLU A 212 7.34 19.62 -13.05
C GLU A 212 6.39 18.63 -13.74
N LYS A 213 6.62 18.30 -15.02
CA LYS A 213 5.87 17.24 -15.70
C LYS A 213 6.01 15.88 -15.00
N LEU A 214 7.24 15.51 -14.59
CA LEU A 214 7.47 14.27 -13.85
C LEU A 214 6.76 14.29 -12.49
N LYS A 215 6.72 15.44 -11.82
CA LYS A 215 6.03 15.62 -10.55
C LYS A 215 4.51 15.49 -10.70
N ASP A 216 3.92 16.12 -11.70
CA ASP A 216 2.49 16.00 -12.00
C ASP A 216 2.13 14.55 -12.34
N PHE A 217 2.96 13.88 -13.14
CA PHE A 217 2.79 12.48 -13.46
C PHE A 217 2.92 11.58 -12.22
N SER A 218 3.89 11.87 -11.34
CA SER A 218 4.06 11.16 -10.07
C SER A 218 2.84 11.27 -9.17
N GLU A 219 2.28 12.47 -9.05
CA GLU A 219 1.06 12.73 -8.28
C GLU A 219 -0.14 12.01 -8.89
N PHE A 220 -0.28 12.05 -10.21
CA PHE A 220 -1.33 11.34 -10.94
C PHE A 220 -1.28 9.82 -10.70
N ILE A 221 -0.10 9.20 -10.83
CA ILE A 221 0.09 7.76 -10.58
C ILE A 221 -0.33 7.42 -9.15
N LEU A 222 0.20 8.13 -8.15
CA LEU A 222 -0.05 7.81 -6.75
C LEU A 222 -1.51 8.01 -6.37
N LYS A 223 -2.16 9.07 -6.85
CA LYS A 223 -3.61 9.27 -6.69
C LYS A 223 -4.39 8.09 -7.27
N GLY A 224 -4.09 7.69 -8.50
CA GLY A 224 -4.76 6.56 -9.15
C GLY A 224 -4.62 5.25 -8.38
N ILE A 225 -3.42 4.95 -7.88
CA ILE A 225 -3.16 3.74 -7.07
C ILE A 225 -3.97 3.78 -5.77
N PHE A 226 -3.97 4.91 -5.07
CA PHE A 226 -4.63 5.01 -3.77
C PHE A 226 -6.15 5.03 -3.89
N THR A 227 -6.71 5.76 -4.86
CA THR A 227 -8.15 5.73 -5.14
C THR A 227 -8.63 4.32 -5.44
N ARG A 228 -7.92 3.59 -6.31
CA ARG A 228 -8.24 2.18 -6.60
C ARG A 228 -8.14 1.29 -5.35
N THR A 229 -7.20 1.57 -4.47
CA THR A 229 -7.04 0.84 -3.21
C THR A 229 -8.22 1.12 -2.26
N GLU A 230 -8.68 2.37 -2.16
CA GLU A 230 -9.88 2.73 -1.39
C GLU A 230 -11.14 2.03 -1.93
N GLU A 231 -11.33 2.05 -3.24
CA GLU A 231 -12.44 1.36 -3.91
C GLU A 231 -12.46 -0.15 -3.59
N ASN A 232 -11.29 -0.78 -3.65
CA ASN A 232 -11.13 -2.19 -3.33
C ASN A 232 -11.46 -2.50 -1.85
N ILE A 233 -11.06 -1.63 -0.92
CA ILE A 233 -11.43 -1.76 0.50
C ILE A 233 -12.95 -1.68 0.66
N ALA A 234 -13.58 -0.67 0.06
CA ALA A 234 -15.02 -0.45 0.14
C ALA A 234 -15.80 -1.64 -0.44
N LEU A 235 -15.36 -2.18 -1.57
CA LEU A 235 -15.96 -3.36 -2.19
C LEU A 235 -15.88 -4.60 -1.29
N ARG A 236 -14.71 -4.84 -0.66
CA ARG A 236 -14.55 -5.98 0.26
C ARG A 236 -15.49 -5.86 1.47
N ALA A 237 -15.56 -4.68 2.09
CA ALA A 237 -16.46 -4.42 3.21
C ALA A 237 -17.93 -4.64 2.83
N PHE A 238 -18.34 -4.19 1.64
CA PHE A 238 -19.70 -4.41 1.13
C PHE A 238 -20.02 -5.89 0.92
N LEU A 239 -19.08 -6.67 0.39
CA LEU A 239 -19.26 -8.11 0.17
C LEU A 239 -19.33 -8.91 1.48
N GLU A 240 -18.58 -8.50 2.50
CA GLU A 240 -18.63 -9.11 3.83
C GLU A 240 -19.96 -8.80 4.53
N ALA A 241 -20.44 -7.56 4.44
CA ALA A 241 -21.73 -7.16 5.00
C ALA A 241 -22.94 -7.90 4.37
N LYS A 242 -22.82 -8.37 3.13
CA LYS A 242 -23.85 -9.20 2.47
C LYS A 242 -23.83 -10.68 2.85
N LYS A 243 -22.75 -11.14 3.49
CA LYS A 243 -22.59 -12.55 3.91
C LYS A 243 -23.00 -12.77 5.38
N ALA A 244 -23.02 -11.71 6.18
CA ALA A 244 -23.51 -11.69 7.56
C ALA A 244 -25.04 -11.57 7.59
#